data_AF-A0A923ZGN2-F1
#
_entry.id   AF-A0A923ZGN2-F1
#
_cell.length_a   1.000
_cell.length_b   1.000
_cell.length_c   1.000
_cell.angle_alpha   90.00
_cell.angle_beta   90.00
_cell.angle_gamma   90.00
#
_symmetry.space_group_name_H-M   'P 1'
#
loop_
_entity.id
_entity.type
_entity.pdbx_description
1 polymer ?
#
loop_
_entity_poly.entity_id
_entity_poly.type
_entity_poly.pdbx_seq_one_letter_code
_entity_poly.pdbx_strand_id
1 'polypeptide(L)'
;MINPDVTWLSALCITIIGIFLSAAYMYYRSLWFPIAIHFAWNFTQNGVFGAITSGNEKTNSLLTTKITGPEMITGGQFGPEGAIQALVFCLIATVVIILLLK
;
A
#
# COMPACT_ATOMS: atom_id res chain seq x y z
N MET A 1 -2.89 -18.26 7.85
CA MET A 1 -2.70 -17.46 9.09
C MET A 1 -3.42 -16.14 8.84
N ILE A 2 -4.43 -15.79 9.64
CA ILE A 2 -5.12 -14.48 9.53
C ILE A 2 -4.28 -13.49 10.33
N ASN A 3 -3.94 -12.36 9.72
CA ASN A 3 -3.27 -11.28 10.45
C ASN A 3 -4.28 -10.69 11.46
N PRO A 4 -3.98 -10.72 12.78
CA PRO A 4 -4.87 -10.20 13.81
C PRO A 4 -5.13 -8.68 13.70
N ASP A 5 -4.26 -7.94 13.01
CA ASP A 5 -4.36 -6.49 12.84
C ASP A 5 -5.24 -6.08 11.65
N VAL A 6 -5.86 -7.05 10.95
CA VAL A 6 -6.74 -6.77 9.81
C VAL A 6 -8.05 -6.18 10.30
N THR A 7 -8.34 -4.96 9.83
CA THR A 7 -9.65 -4.34 9.95
C THR A 7 -10.42 -4.47 8.63
N TRP A 8 -11.75 -4.26 8.67
CA TRP A 8 -12.56 -4.18 7.45
C TRP A 8 -12.07 -3.10 6.49
N LEU A 9 -11.57 -1.96 7.02
CA LEU A 9 -10.98 -0.91 6.22
C LEU A 9 -9.68 -1.38 5.56
N SER A 10 -8.77 -1.99 6.32
CA SER A 10 -7.52 -2.54 5.79
C SER A 10 -7.76 -3.56 4.68
N ALA A 11 -8.74 -4.46 4.86
CA ALA A 11 -9.11 -5.45 3.85
C ALA A 11 -9.60 -4.80 2.54
N LEU A 12 -10.40 -3.74 2.66
CA LEU A 12 -10.85 -2.97 1.50
C LEU A 12 -9.68 -2.26 0.83
N CYS A 13 -8.79 -1.62 1.59
CA CYS A 13 -7.59 -0.96 1.06
C CYS A 13 -6.72 -1.93 0.24
N ILE A 14 -6.43 -3.12 0.77
CA ILE A 14 -5.62 -4.14 0.07
C ILE A 14 -6.29 -4.60 -1.21
N THR A 15 -7.61 -4.78 -1.19
CA THR A 15 -8.38 -5.15 -2.39
C THR A 15 -8.21 -4.11 -3.49
N ILE A 16 -8.31 -2.82 -3.15
CA ILE A 16 -8.10 -1.71 -4.09
C ILE A 16 -6.65 -1.66 -4.60
N ILE A 17 -5.66 -1.90 -3.73
CA ILE A 17 -4.24 -2.01 -4.13
C ILE A 17 -4.07 -3.14 -5.16
N GLY A 18 -4.74 -4.28 -4.98
CA GLY A 18 -4.74 -5.37 -5.95
C GLY A 18 -5.32 -4.98 -7.32
N ILE A 19 -6.42 -4.22 -7.33
CA ILE A 19 -7.03 -3.70 -8.57
C ILE A 19 -6.07 -2.73 -9.26
N PHE A 20 -5.44 -1.84 -8.49
CA PHE A 20 -4.43 -0.90 -9.01
C PHE A 20 -3.28 -1.61 -9.71
N LEU A 21 -2.68 -2.62 -9.06
CA LEU A 21 -1.58 -3.39 -9.64
C LEU A 21 -2.03 -4.19 -10.88
N SER A 22 -3.27 -4.68 -10.88
CA SER A 22 -3.86 -5.35 -12.05
C SER A 22 -4.04 -4.39 -13.23
N ALA A 23 -4.48 -3.16 -12.98
CA ALA A 23 -4.57 -2.12 -14.02
C ALA A 23 -3.18 -1.75 -14.55
N ALA A 24 -2.18 -1.63 -13.67
CA ALA A 24 -0.79 -1.37 -14.04
C ALA A 24 -0.22 -2.49 -14.94
N TYR A 25 -0.55 -3.76 -14.65
CA TYR A 25 -0.23 -4.88 -15.52
C TYR A 25 -0.90 -4.76 -16.88
N MET A 26 -2.20 -4.44 -16.93
CA MET A 26 -2.93 -4.32 -18.20
C MET A 26 -2.33 -3.24 -19.10
N TYR A 27 -1.84 -2.14 -18.52
CA TYR A 27 -1.26 -1.03 -19.27
C TYR A 27 0.12 -1.35 -19.85
N TYR A 28 1.04 -1.91 -19.06
CA TYR A 28 2.39 -2.25 -19.55
C TYR A 28 2.51 -3.64 -20.17
N ARG A 29 1.50 -4.50 -20.03
CA ARG A 29 1.49 -5.92 -20.46
C ARG A 29 2.71 -6.71 -19.98
N SER A 30 3.25 -6.33 -18.82
CA SER A 30 4.46 -6.89 -18.25
C SER A 30 4.31 -6.99 -16.73
N LEU A 31 4.69 -8.15 -16.17
CA LEU A 31 4.68 -8.35 -14.71
C LEU A 31 5.75 -7.52 -14.00
N TRP A 32 6.82 -7.14 -14.69
CA TRP A 32 7.89 -6.34 -14.10
C TRP A 32 7.40 -4.99 -13.58
N PHE A 33 6.42 -4.38 -14.26
CA PHE A 33 5.90 -3.07 -13.88
C PHE A 33 5.14 -3.08 -12.53
N PRO A 34 4.09 -3.89 -12.32
CA PRO A 34 3.43 -3.98 -11.02
C PRO A 34 4.37 -4.51 -9.93
N ILE A 35 5.32 -5.42 -10.25
CA ILE A 35 6.33 -5.88 -9.29
C ILE A 35 7.19 -4.70 -8.82
N ALA A 36 7.69 -3.88 -9.74
CA ALA A 36 8.52 -2.73 -9.40
C ALA A 36 7.75 -1.71 -8.55
N ILE A 37 6.48 -1.44 -8.87
CA ILE A 37 5.61 -0.57 -8.07
C ILE A 37 5.43 -1.13 -6.66
N HIS A 38 5.06 -2.40 -6.54
CA HIS A 38 4.82 -3.04 -5.25
C HIS A 38 6.10 -3.11 -4.41
N PHE A 39 7.24 -3.38 -5.04
CA PHE A 39 8.54 -3.32 -4.38
C PHE A 39 8.88 -1.92 -3.90
N ALA A 40 8.72 -0.89 -4.75
CA ALA A 40 9.01 0.50 -4.39
C ALA A 40 8.13 0.97 -3.22
N TRP A 41 6.86 0.55 -3.19
CA TRP A 41 5.94 0.81 -2.10
C TRP A 41 6.44 0.23 -0.77
N ASN A 42 6.73 -1.08 -0.74
CA ASN A 42 7.23 -1.77 0.44
C ASN A 42 8.61 -1.26 0.90
N PHE A 43 9.51 -1.01 -0.05
CA PHE A 43 10.85 -0.49 0.23
C PHE A 43 10.80 0.90 0.85
N THR A 44 9.94 1.78 0.32
CA THR A 44 9.79 3.13 0.86
C THR A 44 9.19 3.10 2.26
N GLN A 45 8.16 2.29 2.49
CA GLN A 45 7.51 2.22 3.80
C GLN A 45 8.38 1.53 4.85
N ASN A 46 8.82 0.30 4.60
CA ASN A 46 9.62 -0.47 5.55
C ASN A 46 11.08 -0.03 5.58
N GLY A 47 11.73 0.01 4.42
CA GLY A 47 13.17 0.24 4.30
C GLY A 47 13.58 1.68 4.55
N VAL A 48 12.85 2.66 4.00
CA VAL A 48 13.19 4.08 4.16
C VAL A 48 12.60 4.64 5.45
N PHE A 49 11.29 4.53 5.66
CA PHE A 49 10.62 5.19 6.79
C PHE A 49 10.47 4.31 8.04
N GLY A 50 10.68 3.00 7.96
CA GLY A 50 10.46 2.11 9.09
C GLY A 50 9.01 2.09 9.56
N ALA A 51 8.07 2.32 8.64
CA ALA A 51 6.66 2.13 8.90
C ALA A 51 6.37 0.62 8.98
N ILE A 52 5.40 0.24 9.80
CA ILE A 52 4.85 -1.11 9.79
C ILE A 52 4.03 -1.27 8.50
N THR A 53 4.16 -2.38 7.78
CA THR A 53 3.30 -2.72 6.64
C THR A 53 2.61 -4.03 6.86
N SER A 54 1.29 -4.05 6.70
CA SER A 54 0.46 -5.23 6.87
C SER A 54 0.68 -5.97 8.20
N GLY A 55 0.90 -5.23 9.30
CA GLY A 55 1.10 -5.79 10.65
C GLY A 55 2.44 -6.47 10.89
N ASN A 56 3.43 -6.30 10.00
CA ASN A 56 4.77 -6.85 10.22
C ASN A 56 5.56 -6.07 11.29
N GLU A 57 6.47 -6.76 11.98
CA GLU A 57 7.36 -6.09 12.92
C GLU A 57 8.23 -5.04 12.23
N LYS A 58 8.49 -3.94 12.94
CA LYS A 58 9.33 -2.85 12.45
C LYS A 58 10.76 -3.35 12.23
N THR A 59 11.22 -3.28 11.00
CA THR A 59 12.59 -3.68 10.62
C THR A 59 13.57 -2.52 10.75
N ASN A 60 14.87 -2.84 10.69
CA ASN A 60 15.93 -1.83 10.60
C ASN A 60 15.70 -0.98 9.34
N SER A 61 15.49 0.31 9.54
CA SER A 61 15.11 1.29 8.52
C SER A 61 16.12 2.43 8.46
N LEU A 62 16.19 3.10 7.32
CA LEU A 62 17.05 4.26 7.12
C LEU A 62 16.66 5.41 8.08
N LEU A 63 15.36 5.63 8.25
CA LEU A 63 14.79 6.64 9.12
C LEU A 63 13.93 5.99 10.20
N THR A 64 14.15 6.38 11.45
CA THR A 64 13.25 5.98 12.54
C THR A 64 12.08 6.97 12.61
N THR A 65 11.00 6.68 11.88
CA THR A 65 9.78 7.48 12.00
C THR A 65 8.86 6.96 13.10
N LYS A 66 8.18 7.89 13.79
CA LYS A 66 7.10 7.58 14.72
C LYS A 66 5.81 8.13 14.12
N ILE A 67 4.94 7.24 13.65
CA ILE A 67 3.66 7.61 13.08
C ILE A 67 2.69 7.81 14.24
N THR A 68 2.21 9.03 14.45
CA THR A 68 1.23 9.39 15.48
C THR A 68 0.03 10.07 14.85
N GLY A 69 -1.17 9.73 15.30
CA GLY A 69 -2.41 10.34 14.80
C GLY A 69 -3.58 9.35 14.77
N PRO A 70 -4.73 9.77 14.22
CA PRO A 70 -5.91 8.92 14.10
C PRO A 70 -5.64 7.66 13.28
N GLU A 71 -6.13 6.51 13.73
CA GLU A 71 -5.91 5.21 13.05
C GLU A 71 -6.40 5.19 11.60
N MET A 72 -7.45 5.95 11.26
CA MET A 72 -7.94 6.07 9.89
C MET A 72 -6.92 6.71 8.93
N ILE A 73 -6.01 7.52 9.47
CA ILE A 73 -4.98 8.30 8.75
C ILE A 73 -3.62 7.58 8.81
N THR A 74 -3.35 6.86 9.89
CA THR A 74 -2.06 6.18 10.09
C THR A 74 -2.10 4.70 9.71
N GLY A 75 -3.30 4.13 9.63
CA GLY A 75 -3.55 2.69 9.43
C GLY A 75 -3.31 1.84 10.68
N GLY A 76 -3.08 2.47 11.84
CA GLY A 76 -2.95 1.79 13.13
C GLY A 76 -1.84 0.74 13.14
N GLN A 77 -2.13 -0.44 13.72
CA GLN A 77 -1.19 -1.57 13.78
C GLN A 77 -0.97 -2.25 12.42
N PHE A 78 -1.96 -2.15 11.52
CA PHE A 78 -1.80 -2.63 10.15
C PHE A 78 -0.79 -1.78 9.35
N GLY A 79 -0.64 -0.52 9.74
CA GLY A 79 0.27 0.43 9.12
C GLY A 79 -0.33 1.17 7.93
N PRO A 80 0.44 2.06 7.26
CA PRO A 80 -0.08 3.05 6.32
C PRO A 80 -0.87 2.48 5.14
N GLU A 81 -0.66 1.20 4.79
CA GLU A 81 -1.40 0.48 3.76
C GLU A 81 -2.89 0.33 4.07
N GLY A 82 -3.25 0.28 5.35
CA GLY A 82 -4.64 0.24 5.82
C GLY A 82 -5.27 1.61 5.96
N ALA A 83 -4.54 2.69 5.66
CA ALA A 83 -5.02 4.06 5.87
C ALA A 83 -5.85 4.57 4.68
N ILE A 84 -6.74 5.52 4.95
CA ILE A 84 -7.64 6.09 3.94
C ILE A 84 -6.89 6.81 2.81
N GLN A 85 -5.70 7.32 3.07
CA GLN A 85 -4.86 8.00 2.08
C GLN A 85 -4.32 7.01 1.06
N ALA A 86 -3.93 5.81 1.50
CA ALA A 86 -3.49 4.75 0.58
C ALA A 86 -4.65 4.34 -0.34
N LEU A 87 -5.86 4.20 0.22
CA LEU A 87 -7.08 3.93 -0.55
C LEU A 87 -7.36 5.00 -1.60
N VAL A 88 -7.36 6.28 -1.22
CA VAL A 88 -7.63 7.39 -2.14
C VAL A 88 -6.58 7.45 -3.24
N PHE A 89 -5.30 7.31 -2.89
CA PHE A 89 -4.21 7.31 -3.86
C PHE A 89 -4.34 6.17 -4.87
N CYS A 90 -4.56 4.94 -4.39
CA CYS A 90 -4.70 3.78 -5.26
C CYS A 90 -5.95 3.87 -6.15
N LEU A 91 -7.07 4.41 -5.66
CA LEU A 91 -8.25 4.66 -6.48
C LEU A 91 -7.95 5.65 -7.62
N ILE A 92 -7.35 6.80 -7.29
CA ILE A 92 -7.01 7.81 -8.30
C ILE A 92 -6.05 7.23 -9.34
N ALA A 93 -4.98 6.56 -8.88
CA ALA A 93 -3.99 5.96 -9.77
C ALA A 93 -4.62 4.88 -10.67
N THR A 94 -5.53 4.06 -10.14
CA THR A 94 -6.28 3.07 -10.92
C THR A 94 -7.11 3.74 -12.00
N VAL A 95 -7.90 4.76 -11.66
CA VAL A 95 -8.73 5.49 -12.63
C VAL A 95 -7.87 6.12 -13.72
N VAL A 96 -6.75 6.75 -13.35
CA VAL A 96 -5.81 7.34 -14.32
C VAL A 96 -5.27 6.28 -15.28
N ILE A 97 -4.80 5.13 -14.78
CA ILE A 97 -4.27 4.06 -15.63
C ILE A 97 -5.36 3.53 -16.57
N ILE A 98 -6.59 3.35 -16.08
CA ILE A 98 -7.72 2.91 -16.91
C ILE A 98 -8.05 3.94 -17.99
N LEU A 99 -7.96 5.24 -17.71
CA LEU A 99 -8.16 6.28 -18.72
C LEU A 99 -7.03 6.34 -19.77
N LEU A 100 -5.81 5.94 -19.39
CA LEU A 100 -4.66 5.83 -20.28
C LEU A 100 -4.65 4.55 -21.12
N LEU A 101 -5.41 3.53 -20.71
CA LEU A 101 -5.56 2.23 -21.37
C LEU A 101 -6.33 2.27 -22.71
N LYS A 102 -6.36 3.43 -23.38
CA LYS A 102 -7.01 3.61 -24.69
C LYS A 102 -6.41 2.75 -25.79
#